data_AF-A0A5D0U6I0-F1
#
_entry.id   AF-A0A5D0U6I0-F1
#
_cell.length_a   1.000
_cell.length_b   1.000
_cell.length_c   1.000
_cell.angle_alpha   90.00
_cell.angle_beta   90.00
_cell.angle_gamma   90.00
#
_symmetry.space_group_name_H-M   'P 1'
#
loop_
_entity.id
_entity.type
_entity.pdbx_description
1 polymer ?
#
loop_
_entity_poly.entity_id
_entity_poly.type
_entity_poly.pdbx_seq_one_letter_code
_entity_poly.pdbx_strand_id
1 'polypeptide(L)'
;RQRWEANRWFLQADGESGKRHGNETIRVTPLGEVSIRLPAPLAELANAPHGRYVLTAKVRFAYRGQEWADRVHANRAVAYRIHYDVQRARWYITASWQCATTPTIPLKAALAEGAIGVDTNADHLAAWRLDVHGNPVGNPRRFPYDLSGTVGHRDAQVRRSLTRLLKWAKTCDVTAIAIEDLGFDGEKTREKHGRRKWFRHLISGMPTGKLRARITSMAQTAGVTIIAVDPAYTSQWGAQHWQKPLTSKNRKTTRHDAAAVAIGRRAQGHPIRRRTTPPPAHRSDEQGHRIAQAGPGTPSAREPAPVPPDPRTRSARTGYGAHAGDQCAQHRSGHAIEHVQLMLSP
;
A
#
# COMPACT_ATOMS: atom_id res chain seq x y z
N ARG A 1 33.84 -13.67 4.99
CA ARG A 1 34.29 -13.55 6.41
C ARG A 1 34.28 -12.10 6.88
N GLN A 2 35.01 -11.18 6.25
CA GLN A 2 35.02 -9.73 6.58
C GLN A 2 33.63 -9.07 6.75
N ARG A 3 32.67 -9.32 5.83
CA ARG A 3 31.30 -8.77 5.98
C ARG A 3 30.58 -9.23 7.25
N TRP A 4 30.86 -10.45 7.70
CA TRP A 4 30.23 -11.01 8.90
C TRP A 4 30.82 -10.38 10.17
N GLU A 5 32.13 -10.16 10.21
CA GLU A 5 32.82 -9.48 11.32
C GLU A 5 32.40 -8.01 11.42
N ALA A 6 32.43 -7.29 10.30
CA ALA A 6 32.07 -5.88 10.26
C ALA A 6 30.62 -5.60 10.64
N ASN A 7 29.69 -6.54 10.41
CA ASN A 7 28.30 -6.41 10.87
C ASN A 7 28.17 -6.32 12.40
N ARG A 8 29.19 -6.77 13.14
CA ARG A 8 29.26 -6.69 14.61
C ARG A 8 29.97 -5.42 15.08
N TRP A 9 30.56 -4.64 14.17
CA TRP A 9 31.18 -3.36 14.47
C TRP A 9 30.14 -2.24 14.39
N PHE A 10 29.30 -2.16 15.43
CA PHE A 10 28.34 -1.09 15.55
C PHE A 10 28.21 -0.59 17.00
N LEU A 11 27.83 0.67 17.13
CA LEU A 11 27.35 1.26 18.37
C LEU A 11 25.97 1.85 18.09
N GLN A 12 24.98 1.49 18.90
CA GLN A 12 23.62 2.01 18.77
C GLN A 12 23.15 2.59 20.10
N ALA A 13 22.41 3.69 20.03
CA ALA A 13 21.73 4.28 21.15
C ALA A 13 20.32 4.71 20.73
N ASP A 14 19.33 4.33 21.52
CA ASP A 14 17.95 4.75 21.31
C ASP A 14 17.77 6.23 21.66
N GLY A 15 16.78 6.86 21.03
CA GLY A 15 16.48 8.26 21.23
C GLY A 15 15.68 8.51 22.50
N GLU A 16 15.97 9.61 23.18
CA GLU A 16 15.29 10.03 24.40
C GLU A 16 14.74 11.45 24.22
N SER A 17 13.42 11.61 24.32
CA SER A 17 12.79 12.92 24.21
C SER A 17 13.10 13.76 25.45
N GLY A 18 13.39 15.04 25.26
CA GLY A 18 13.78 15.97 26.33
C GLY A 18 15.27 15.96 26.67
N LYS A 19 16.04 14.96 26.21
CA LYS A 19 17.51 14.97 26.32
C LYS A 19 18.13 15.87 25.26
N ARG A 20 19.27 16.46 25.61
CA ARG A 20 19.99 17.35 24.69
C ARG A 20 20.31 16.63 23.38
N HIS A 21 19.87 17.22 22.27
CA HIS A 21 19.98 16.66 20.92
C HIS A 21 19.27 15.30 20.72
N GLY A 22 18.31 14.97 21.59
CA GLY A 22 17.42 13.81 21.44
C GLY A 22 18.00 12.45 21.84
N ASN A 23 19.18 12.41 22.45
CA ASN A 23 19.88 11.18 22.84
C ASN A 23 20.98 11.47 23.87
N GLU A 24 21.03 10.73 24.98
CA GLU A 24 22.09 10.93 25.98
C GLU A 24 23.42 10.29 25.57
N THR A 25 23.38 9.12 24.95
CA THR A 25 24.59 8.33 24.66
C THR A 25 25.34 8.86 23.45
N ILE A 26 24.67 9.02 22.31
CA ILE A 26 25.27 9.51 21.05
C ILE A 26 24.62 10.84 20.71
N ARG A 27 25.37 11.94 20.82
CA ARG A 27 24.89 13.27 20.44
C ARG A 27 25.50 13.69 19.13
N VAL A 28 24.67 14.22 18.24
CA VAL A 28 25.13 14.85 17.00
C VAL A 28 24.62 16.28 16.98
N THR A 29 25.54 17.25 16.92
CA THR A 29 25.20 18.67 16.83
C THR A 29 24.77 19.03 15.41
N PRO A 30 23.99 20.12 15.20
CA PRO A 30 23.61 20.58 13.86
C PRO A 30 24.81 20.86 12.93
N LEU A 31 25.98 21.17 13.50
CA LEU A 31 27.24 21.38 12.78
C LEU A 31 27.94 20.07 12.38
N GLY A 32 27.38 18.92 12.77
CA GLY A 32 27.89 17.60 12.44
C GLY A 32 28.91 17.03 13.41
N GLU A 33 29.13 17.68 14.57
CA GLU A 33 30.02 17.14 15.61
C GLU A 33 29.34 15.98 16.32
N VAL A 34 30.03 14.85 16.44
CA VAL A 34 29.52 13.65 17.10
C VAL A 34 30.25 13.47 18.42
N SER A 35 29.50 13.34 19.51
CA SER A 35 30.04 13.00 20.83
C SER A 35 29.36 11.75 21.40
N ILE A 36 30.17 10.88 21.99
CA ILE A 36 29.73 9.61 22.56
C ILE A 36 29.99 9.67 24.07
N ARG A 37 28.99 9.35 24.89
CA ARG A 37 29.19 9.18 26.33
C ARG A 37 29.86 7.83 26.58
N LEU A 38 31.01 7.85 27.25
CA LEU A 38 31.78 6.66 27.54
C LEU A 38 31.32 6.02 28.87
N PRO A 39 31.27 4.68 28.94
CA PRO A 39 31.07 3.99 30.21
C PRO A 39 32.32 4.13 31.09
N ALA A 40 32.16 3.91 32.41
CA ALA A 40 33.24 4.07 33.39
C ALA A 40 34.57 3.35 33.01
N PRO A 41 34.57 2.11 32.45
CA PRO A 41 35.81 1.44 32.07
C PRO A 41 36.59 2.13 30.94
N LEU A 42 35.96 3.04 30.20
CA LEU A 42 36.58 3.78 29.10
C LEU A 42 36.79 5.25 29.46
N ALA A 43 36.60 5.66 30.72
CA ALA A 43 36.63 7.07 31.12
C ALA A 43 37.95 7.77 30.75
N GLU A 44 39.08 7.07 30.80
CA GLU A 44 40.40 7.60 30.45
C GLU A 44 40.53 7.99 28.97
N LEU A 45 39.69 7.43 28.10
CA LEU A 45 39.69 7.77 26.68
C LEU A 45 38.95 9.09 26.41
N ALA A 46 38.18 9.63 27.38
CA ALA A 46 37.39 10.83 27.18
C ALA A 46 38.27 12.04 26.80
N ASN A 47 37.93 12.70 25.70
CA ASN A 47 38.63 13.89 25.21
C ASN A 47 37.77 15.17 25.37
N ALA A 48 36.62 15.07 26.03
CA ALA A 48 35.68 16.16 26.27
C ALA A 48 34.97 16.05 27.63
N PRO A 49 34.40 17.16 28.14
CA PRO A 49 33.71 17.18 29.44
C PRO A 49 32.59 16.15 29.55
N HIS A 50 32.27 15.78 30.80
CA HIS A 50 31.23 14.81 31.16
C HIS A 50 31.47 13.37 30.65
N GLY A 51 32.74 12.96 30.56
CA GLY A 51 33.12 11.60 30.15
C GLY A 51 32.75 11.31 28.69
N ARG A 52 32.92 12.31 27.81
CA ARG A 52 32.56 12.19 26.40
C ARG A 52 33.77 12.05 25.50
N TYR A 53 33.57 11.33 24.41
CA TYR A 53 34.49 11.22 23.29
C TYR A 53 33.91 11.93 22.07
N VAL A 54 34.54 13.02 21.64
CA VAL A 54 34.22 13.74 20.42
C VAL A 54 35.01 13.14 19.26
N LEU A 55 34.31 12.71 18.21
CA LEU A 55 34.93 12.18 17.00
C LEU A 55 35.53 13.33 16.19
N THR A 56 36.73 13.12 15.64
CA THR A 56 37.41 14.09 14.76
C THR A 56 36.63 14.33 13.46
N ALA A 57 35.95 13.29 12.95
CA ALA A 57 35.20 13.37 11.72
C ALA A 57 33.82 14.02 11.93
N LYS A 58 33.48 14.98 11.07
CA LYS A 58 32.14 15.57 11.04
C LYS A 58 31.18 14.74 10.20
N VAL A 59 29.92 14.73 10.60
CA VAL A 59 28.83 14.01 9.92
C VAL A 59 27.91 15.00 9.22
N ARG A 60 27.42 14.61 8.05
CA ARG A 60 26.36 15.34 7.34
C ARG A 60 25.24 14.40 6.94
N PHE A 61 24.01 14.81 7.21
CA PHE A 61 22.80 14.09 6.78
C PHE A 61 22.22 14.77 5.53
N ALA A 62 22.52 14.24 4.35
CA ALA A 62 22.00 14.79 3.09
C ALA A 62 20.50 14.54 2.91
N TYR A 63 20.01 13.40 3.40
CA TYR A 63 18.59 13.04 3.32
C TYR A 63 17.87 13.44 4.61
N ARG A 64 16.78 14.22 4.48
CA ARG A 64 15.99 14.75 5.61
C ARG A 64 16.83 15.52 6.65
N GLY A 65 17.91 16.16 6.21
CA GLY A 65 18.81 16.91 7.09
C GLY A 65 18.10 18.01 7.89
N GLN A 66 17.17 18.73 7.25
CA GLN A 66 16.40 19.77 7.94
C GLN A 66 15.48 19.18 9.01
N GLU A 67 14.68 18.15 8.67
CA GLU A 67 13.80 17.48 9.64
C GLU A 67 14.57 16.90 10.84
N TRP A 68 15.77 16.39 10.59
CA TRP A 68 16.67 15.94 11.64
C TRP A 68 17.17 17.11 12.50
N ALA A 69 17.63 18.20 11.88
CA ALA A 69 18.11 19.38 12.58
C ALA A 69 17.01 20.00 13.44
N ASP A 70 15.78 20.10 12.94
CA ASP A 70 14.62 20.59 13.69
C ASP A 70 14.34 19.73 14.92
N ARG A 71 14.45 18.39 14.79
CA ARG A 71 14.31 17.47 15.92
C ARG A 71 15.40 17.66 16.96
N VAL A 72 16.65 17.80 16.51
CA VAL A 72 17.80 18.01 17.38
C VAL A 72 17.68 19.32 18.15
N HIS A 73 17.25 20.41 17.50
CA HIS A 73 16.97 21.70 18.15
C HIS A 73 15.84 21.59 19.17
N ALA A 74 14.78 20.84 18.84
CA ALA A 74 13.64 20.63 19.72
C ALA A 74 13.87 19.53 20.78
N ASN A 75 15.09 18.97 20.90
CA ASN A 75 15.42 17.88 21.82
C ASN A 75 14.46 16.67 21.73
N ARG A 76 13.97 16.37 20.53
CA ARG A 76 13.08 15.23 20.28
C ARG A 76 13.90 13.95 20.11
N ALA A 77 13.35 12.81 20.52
CA ALA A 77 14.03 11.52 20.44
C ALA A 77 14.58 11.21 19.04
N VAL A 78 15.89 10.97 18.96
CA VAL A 78 16.59 10.48 17.76
C VAL A 78 17.50 9.33 18.15
N ALA A 79 17.27 8.15 17.58
CA ALA A 79 18.14 7.00 17.74
C ALA A 79 19.27 7.06 16.70
N TYR A 80 20.49 6.77 17.14
CA TYR A 80 21.68 6.77 16.30
C TYR A 80 22.32 5.39 16.24
N ARG A 81 22.83 5.03 15.07
CA ARG A 81 23.62 3.81 14.84
C ARG A 81 24.88 4.12 14.05
N ILE A 82 26.04 3.95 14.67
CA ILE A 82 27.35 4.01 14.03
C ILE A 82 27.72 2.61 13.55
N HIS A 83 28.12 2.44 12.29
CA HIS A 83 28.47 1.14 11.73
C HIS A 83 29.44 1.27 10.55
N TYR A 84 30.18 0.21 10.27
CA TYR A 84 31.13 0.15 9.15
C TYR A 84 30.52 -0.52 7.91
N ASP A 85 30.58 0.17 6.76
CA ASP A 85 30.20 -0.37 5.45
C ASP A 85 31.45 -0.93 4.75
N VAL A 86 31.55 -2.26 4.69
CA VAL A 86 32.68 -2.98 4.08
C VAL A 86 32.80 -2.71 2.58
N GLN A 87 31.68 -2.54 1.87
CA GLN A 87 31.72 -2.34 0.42
C GLN A 87 32.30 -0.97 0.05
N ARG A 88 32.00 0.03 0.88
CA ARG A 88 32.47 1.40 0.69
C ARG A 88 33.73 1.73 1.48
N ALA A 89 34.17 0.81 2.33
CA ALA A 89 35.26 0.96 3.27
C ALA A 89 35.15 2.24 4.13
N ARG A 90 33.94 2.55 4.61
CA ARG A 90 33.62 3.80 5.32
C ARG A 90 32.71 3.59 6.53
N TRP A 91 32.90 4.41 7.56
CA TRP A 91 31.99 4.50 8.69
C TRP A 91 30.79 5.38 8.37
N TYR A 92 29.62 4.95 8.81
CA TYR A 92 28.36 5.65 8.67
C TYR A 92 27.69 5.80 10.02
N ILE A 93 27.01 6.93 10.21
CA ILE A 93 26.03 7.10 11.27
C ILE A 93 24.64 7.21 10.64
N THR A 94 23.69 6.45 11.15
CA THR A 94 22.29 6.50 10.74
C THR A 94 21.48 7.11 11.88
N ALA A 95 20.77 8.20 11.58
CA ALA A 95 19.77 8.77 12.46
C ALA A 95 18.40 8.19 12.12
N SER A 96 17.64 7.83 13.13
CA SER A 96 16.29 7.27 13.00
C SER A 96 15.37 7.83 14.07
N TRP A 97 14.11 8.04 13.72
CA TRP A 97 13.11 8.62 14.60
C TRP A 97 11.72 8.16 14.18
N GLN A 98 10.78 8.22 15.10
CA GLN A 98 9.36 8.02 14.79
C GLN A 98 8.81 9.25 14.05
N CYS A 99 8.18 9.02 12.91
CA CYS A 99 7.39 10.06 12.23
C CYS A 99 6.02 10.13 12.88
N ALA A 100 5.50 11.34 13.10
CA ALA A 100 4.16 11.50 13.63
C ALA A 100 3.17 10.83 12.66
N THR A 101 2.29 9.99 13.20
CA THR A 101 1.22 9.36 12.43
C THR A 101 0.30 10.46 11.92
N THR A 102 0.28 10.69 10.61
CA THR A 102 -0.65 11.66 10.01
C THR A 102 -2.08 11.20 10.28
N PRO A 103 -2.98 12.08 10.76
CA PRO A 103 -4.37 11.71 11.02
C PRO A 103 -4.99 11.12 9.75
N THR A 104 -5.68 9.99 9.93
CA THR A 104 -6.38 9.28 8.87
C THR A 104 -7.47 10.17 8.30
N ILE A 105 -7.33 10.56 7.04
CA ILE A 105 -8.43 11.22 6.33
C ILE A 105 -9.52 10.16 6.11
N PRO A 106 -10.81 10.45 6.41
CA PRO A 106 -11.90 9.53 6.11
C PRO A 106 -11.92 9.14 4.64
N LEU A 107 -12.20 7.88 4.33
CA LEU A 107 -12.20 7.35 2.96
C LEU A 107 -13.01 8.21 1.98
N LYS A 108 -14.17 8.70 2.40
CA LYS A 108 -15.03 9.59 1.59
C LYS A 108 -14.32 10.90 1.22
N ALA A 109 -13.55 11.48 2.14
CA ALA A 109 -12.79 12.70 1.90
C ALA A 109 -11.57 12.44 0.99
N ALA A 110 -10.92 11.29 1.12
CA ALA A 110 -9.83 10.90 0.21
C ALA A 110 -10.31 10.68 -1.24
N LEU A 111 -11.56 10.24 -1.43
CA LEU A 111 -12.17 9.97 -2.73
C LEU A 111 -12.90 11.19 -3.32
N ALA A 112 -12.90 12.35 -2.65
CA ALA A 112 -13.68 13.52 -3.04
C ALA A 112 -13.32 14.07 -4.43
N GLU A 113 -12.06 13.94 -4.85
CA GLU A 113 -11.55 14.38 -6.17
C GLU A 113 -11.46 13.22 -7.18
N GLY A 114 -12.07 12.08 -6.85
CA GLY A 114 -11.91 10.84 -7.59
C GLY A 114 -10.76 9.98 -7.06
N ALA A 115 -10.24 9.10 -7.92
CA ALA A 115 -9.18 8.17 -7.53
C ALA A 115 -8.28 7.81 -8.70
N ILE A 116 -7.04 7.41 -8.43
CA ILE A 116 -6.19 6.78 -9.43
C ILE A 116 -6.18 5.29 -9.19
N GLY A 117 -6.72 4.52 -10.13
CA GLY A 117 -6.60 3.06 -10.13
C GLY A 117 -5.25 2.63 -10.70
N VAL A 118 -4.62 1.63 -10.10
CA VAL A 118 -3.30 1.14 -10.50
C VAL A 118 -3.29 -0.38 -10.60
N ASP A 119 -3.05 -0.88 -11.82
CA ASP A 119 -2.73 -2.27 -12.11
C ASP A 119 -1.21 -2.49 -12.06
N THR A 120 -0.80 -3.60 -11.47
CA THR A 120 0.62 -3.91 -11.20
C THR A 120 1.11 -5.05 -12.09
N ASN A 121 2.15 -4.81 -12.89
CA ASN A 121 2.63 -5.75 -13.90
C ASN A 121 4.12 -6.10 -13.73
N ALA A 122 4.67 -6.91 -14.63
CA ALA A 122 6.06 -7.37 -14.52
C ALA A 122 7.11 -6.29 -14.75
N ASP A 123 6.76 -5.27 -15.51
CA ASP A 123 7.66 -4.27 -16.07
C ASP A 123 7.15 -2.84 -15.86
N HIS A 124 5.91 -2.65 -15.40
CA HIS A 124 5.36 -1.31 -15.14
C HIS A 124 4.15 -1.32 -14.18
N LEU A 125 3.88 -0.15 -13.60
CA LEU A 125 2.56 0.19 -13.06
C LEU A 125 1.73 0.80 -14.19
N ALA A 126 0.55 0.26 -14.47
CA ALA A 126 -0.43 0.88 -15.35
C ALA A 126 -1.45 1.62 -14.49
N ALA A 127 -1.65 2.91 -14.73
CA ALA A 127 -2.49 3.74 -13.89
C ALA A 127 -3.46 4.58 -14.73
N TRP A 128 -4.68 4.76 -14.22
CA TRP A 128 -5.67 5.65 -14.83
C TRP A 128 -6.32 6.49 -13.74
N ARG A 129 -6.51 7.78 -14.02
CA ARG A 129 -7.33 8.66 -13.21
C ARG A 129 -8.80 8.40 -13.48
N LEU A 130 -9.60 8.33 -12.42
CA LEU A 130 -11.05 8.26 -12.46
C LEU A 130 -11.63 9.49 -11.78
N ASP A 131 -12.75 9.99 -12.31
CA ASP A 131 -13.57 11.00 -11.63
C ASP A 131 -14.32 10.39 -10.43
N VAL A 132 -15.09 11.20 -9.72
CA VAL A 132 -15.91 10.78 -8.56
C VAL A 132 -16.97 9.72 -8.89
N HIS A 133 -17.35 9.59 -10.17
CA HIS A 133 -18.33 8.62 -10.67
C HIS A 133 -17.67 7.34 -11.23
N GLY A 134 -16.34 7.26 -11.13
CA GLY A 134 -15.54 6.15 -11.61
C GLY A 134 -15.40 6.11 -13.12
N ASN A 135 -15.55 7.23 -13.82
CA ASN A 135 -15.27 7.31 -15.25
C ASN A 135 -13.78 7.64 -15.47
N PRO A 136 -13.10 6.96 -16.40
CA PRO A 136 -11.71 7.26 -16.70
C PRO A 136 -11.54 8.64 -17.34
N VAL A 137 -10.68 9.47 -16.74
CA VAL A 137 -10.36 10.83 -17.19
C VAL A 137 -9.00 10.85 -17.87
N GLY A 138 -8.94 11.46 -19.06
CA GLY A 138 -7.70 11.60 -19.82
C GLY A 138 -7.12 10.27 -20.31
N ASN A 139 -5.79 10.23 -20.42
CA ASN A 139 -5.05 9.07 -20.91
C ASN A 139 -4.44 8.24 -19.76
N PRO A 140 -4.34 6.91 -19.93
CA PRO A 140 -3.64 6.07 -18.97
C PRO A 140 -2.15 6.47 -18.93
N ARG A 141 -1.53 6.34 -17.76
CA ARG A 141 -0.10 6.53 -17.55
C ARG A 141 0.57 5.22 -17.17
N ARG A 142 1.81 5.05 -17.63
CA ARG A 142 2.65 3.90 -17.30
C ARG A 142 3.90 4.34 -16.59
N PHE A 143 4.24 3.62 -15.54
CA PHE A 143 5.44 3.86 -14.74
C PHE A 143 6.33 2.61 -14.82
N PRO A 144 7.26 2.56 -15.81
CA PRO A 144 8.09 1.39 -16.03
C PRO A 144 9.12 1.21 -14.93
N TYR A 145 9.44 -0.03 -14.63
CA TYR A 145 10.55 -0.44 -13.75
C TYR A 145 11.22 -1.69 -14.33
N ASP A 146 12.51 -1.85 -14.01
CA ASP A 146 13.23 -3.09 -14.26
C ASP A 146 13.41 -3.84 -12.94
N LEU A 147 12.92 -5.07 -12.87
CA LEU A 147 13.05 -5.93 -11.70
C LEU A 147 14.25 -6.89 -11.81
N SER A 148 15.16 -6.66 -12.77
CA SER A 148 16.42 -7.38 -12.87
C SER A 148 17.42 -6.99 -11.77
N GLY A 149 18.52 -7.74 -11.67
CA GLY A 149 19.64 -7.39 -10.78
C GLY A 149 19.41 -7.67 -9.30
N THR A 150 20.12 -6.92 -8.45
CA THR A 150 20.17 -7.12 -6.99
C THR A 150 18.89 -6.64 -6.30
N VAL A 151 18.65 -7.12 -5.07
CA VAL A 151 17.53 -6.67 -4.23
C VAL A 151 17.50 -5.14 -4.07
N GLY A 152 18.66 -4.52 -3.88
CA GLY A 152 18.79 -3.06 -3.76
C GLY A 152 18.45 -2.33 -5.06
N HIS A 153 18.81 -2.90 -6.22
CA HIS A 153 18.46 -2.33 -7.52
C HIS A 153 16.95 -2.36 -7.76
N ARG A 154 16.33 -3.54 -7.56
CA ARG A 154 14.87 -3.71 -7.70
C ARG A 154 14.11 -2.75 -6.80
N ASP A 155 14.57 -2.59 -5.57
CA ASP A 155 14.01 -1.65 -4.62
C ASP A 155 14.09 -0.20 -5.10
N ALA A 156 15.25 0.22 -5.60
CA ALA A 156 15.42 1.56 -6.15
C ALA A 156 14.51 1.80 -7.36
N GLN A 157 14.33 0.81 -8.22
CA GLN A 157 13.44 0.89 -9.39
C GLN A 157 11.98 1.04 -8.99
N VAL A 158 11.50 0.22 -8.06
CA VAL A 158 10.13 0.33 -7.52
C VAL A 158 9.92 1.71 -6.87
N ARG A 159 10.87 2.18 -6.05
CA ARG A 159 10.81 3.52 -5.45
C ARG A 159 10.73 4.62 -6.50
N ARG A 160 11.52 4.53 -7.57
CA ARG A 160 11.51 5.50 -8.65
C ARG A 160 10.13 5.56 -9.32
N SER A 161 9.53 4.41 -9.61
CA SER A 161 8.21 4.34 -10.24
C SER A 161 7.09 4.83 -9.33
N LEU A 162 7.12 4.46 -8.05
CA LEU A 162 6.17 4.97 -7.05
C LEU A 162 6.29 6.49 -6.85
N THR A 163 7.51 7.03 -6.81
CA THR A 163 7.72 8.48 -6.73
C THR A 163 7.10 9.20 -7.93
N ARG A 164 7.23 8.65 -9.14
CA ARG A 164 6.61 9.22 -10.35
C ARG A 164 5.07 9.12 -10.29
N LEU A 165 4.53 8.01 -9.81
CA LEU A 165 3.10 7.82 -9.60
C LEU A 165 2.54 8.84 -8.60
N LEU A 166 3.17 8.98 -7.43
CA LEU A 166 2.74 9.93 -6.39
C LEU A 166 2.85 11.40 -6.86
N LYS A 167 3.91 11.75 -7.60
CA LYS A 167 4.02 13.07 -8.23
C LYS A 167 2.89 13.31 -9.22
N TRP A 168 2.53 12.30 -10.02
CA TRP A 168 1.42 12.43 -10.95
C TRP A 168 0.07 12.58 -10.22
N ALA A 169 -0.15 11.84 -9.13
CA ALA A 169 -1.35 11.98 -8.30
C ALA A 169 -1.50 13.43 -7.79
N LYS A 170 -0.40 14.02 -7.30
CA LYS A 170 -0.37 15.44 -6.91
C LYS A 170 -0.68 16.39 -8.06
N THR A 171 -0.12 16.18 -9.25
CA THR A 171 -0.43 17.01 -10.43
C THR A 171 -1.88 16.88 -10.89
N CYS A 172 -2.58 15.83 -10.50
CA CYS A 172 -4.00 15.65 -10.80
C CYS A 172 -4.92 16.07 -9.65
N ASP A 173 -4.37 16.60 -8.55
CA ASP A 173 -5.09 16.92 -7.31
C ASP A 173 -5.87 15.74 -6.72
N VAL A 174 -5.40 14.51 -6.98
CA VAL A 174 -6.02 13.29 -6.45
C VAL A 174 -5.26 12.82 -5.22
N THR A 175 -5.97 12.65 -4.11
CA THR A 175 -5.42 12.20 -2.83
C THR A 175 -5.67 10.72 -2.55
N ALA A 176 -6.32 9.98 -3.46
CA ALA A 176 -6.55 8.54 -3.34
C ALA A 176 -5.95 7.73 -4.49
N ILE A 177 -5.15 6.71 -4.15
CA ILE A 177 -4.66 5.72 -5.10
C ILE A 177 -5.19 4.34 -4.70
N ALA A 178 -5.89 3.70 -5.62
CA ALA A 178 -6.36 2.34 -5.49
C ALA A 178 -5.37 1.36 -6.09
N ILE A 179 -4.91 0.41 -5.29
CA ILE A 179 -4.06 -0.71 -5.73
C ILE A 179 -4.77 -2.02 -5.38
N GLU A 180 -4.52 -3.07 -6.15
CA GLU A 180 -4.93 -4.41 -5.70
C GLU A 180 -4.30 -4.74 -4.35
N ASP A 181 -5.05 -5.44 -3.50
CA ASP A 181 -4.48 -6.13 -2.37
C ASP A 181 -3.60 -7.25 -2.92
N LEU A 182 -2.31 -7.06 -2.75
CA LEU A 182 -1.32 -7.99 -3.24
C LEU A 182 -1.12 -9.17 -2.29
N GLY A 183 -1.88 -9.29 -1.20
CA GLY A 183 -1.71 -10.37 -0.22
C GLY A 183 -0.44 -10.17 0.58
N PHE A 184 -0.39 -9.06 1.32
CA PHE A 184 0.77 -8.70 2.16
C PHE A 184 0.80 -9.43 3.51
N ASP A 185 -0.24 -10.19 3.81
CA ASP A 185 -0.49 -11.04 4.96
C ASP A 185 0.37 -12.31 4.92
N GLY A 186 1.70 -12.16 5.08
CA GLY A 186 2.65 -13.13 5.67
C GLY A 186 2.79 -14.56 5.13
N GLU A 187 1.78 -15.12 4.47
CA GLU A 187 1.68 -16.51 4.08
C GLU A 187 2.22 -16.69 2.67
N LYS A 188 3.44 -17.24 2.61
CA LYS A 188 4.10 -17.62 1.36
C LYS A 188 3.51 -18.91 0.78
N THR A 189 2.19 -19.08 0.76
CA THR A 189 1.58 -20.26 0.17
C THR A 189 1.47 -20.08 -1.34
N ARG A 190 1.97 -21.11 -2.03
CA ARG A 190 1.95 -21.29 -3.50
C ARG A 190 0.55 -21.19 -4.09
N GLU A 191 -0.47 -21.39 -3.25
CA GLU A 191 -1.89 -21.51 -3.60
C GLU A 191 -2.60 -20.15 -3.75
N LYS A 192 -2.31 -19.15 -2.90
CA LYS A 192 -2.87 -17.77 -3.07
C LYS A 192 -2.24 -17.01 -4.24
N HIS A 193 -0.95 -17.25 -4.50
CA HIS A 193 -0.16 -16.53 -5.51
C HIS A 193 -0.05 -17.26 -6.85
N GLY A 194 -0.81 -18.34 -7.05
CA GLY A 194 -0.65 -19.35 -8.11
C GLY A 194 -0.49 -18.77 -9.52
N ARG A 195 -1.12 -17.63 -9.82
CA ARG A 195 -1.09 -16.99 -11.15
C ARG A 195 -0.20 -15.73 -11.29
N ARG A 196 0.33 -15.14 -10.22
CA ARG A 196 1.02 -13.84 -10.28
C ARG A 196 2.54 -13.98 -10.39
N LYS A 197 3.02 -14.41 -11.58
CA LYS A 197 4.45 -14.66 -11.87
C LYS A 197 5.36 -13.48 -11.54
N TRP A 198 4.90 -12.26 -11.80
CA TRP A 198 5.69 -11.05 -11.53
C TRP A 198 5.82 -10.75 -10.03
N PHE A 199 4.73 -10.90 -9.28
CA PHE A 199 4.72 -10.67 -7.83
C PHE A 199 5.67 -11.65 -7.14
N ARG A 200 5.74 -12.89 -7.63
CA ARG A 200 6.78 -13.86 -7.19
C ARG A 200 8.19 -13.39 -7.52
N HIS A 201 8.43 -12.81 -8.70
CA HIS A 201 9.75 -12.28 -9.08
C HIS A 201 10.17 -11.05 -8.24
N LEU A 202 9.19 -10.22 -7.87
CA LEU A 202 9.36 -9.09 -6.96
C LEU A 202 9.68 -9.59 -5.54
N ILE A 203 8.95 -10.60 -5.06
CA ILE A 203 9.09 -11.16 -3.70
C ILE A 203 10.30 -12.08 -3.57
N SER A 204 10.76 -12.71 -4.65
CA SER A 204 11.92 -13.62 -4.64
C SER A 204 13.25 -12.95 -4.29
N GLY A 205 13.22 -11.71 -3.80
CA GLY A 205 14.31 -11.05 -3.09
C GLY A 205 13.87 -9.96 -2.12
N MET A 206 12.58 -9.67 -1.96
CA MET A 206 12.07 -8.60 -1.10
C MET A 206 10.91 -9.11 -0.22
N PRO A 207 11.01 -9.05 1.12
CA PRO A 207 9.89 -9.34 2.01
C PRO A 207 8.68 -8.45 1.67
N THR A 208 7.51 -9.05 1.45
CA THR A 208 6.23 -8.37 1.13
C THR A 208 5.89 -7.24 2.10
N GLY A 209 6.12 -7.47 3.40
CA GLY A 209 5.94 -6.45 4.43
C GLY A 209 6.81 -5.20 4.22
N LYS A 210 8.03 -5.34 3.69
CA LYS A 210 8.91 -4.20 3.38
C LYS A 210 8.41 -3.38 2.20
N LEU A 211 7.72 -3.99 1.24
CA LEU A 211 7.11 -3.27 0.13
C LEU A 211 5.88 -2.49 0.60
N ARG A 212 4.99 -3.14 1.38
CA ARG A 212 3.81 -2.50 1.95
C ARG A 212 4.19 -1.29 2.81
N ALA A 213 5.05 -1.49 3.81
CA ALA A 213 5.49 -0.41 4.69
C ALA A 213 6.10 0.77 3.91
N ARG A 214 6.78 0.47 2.80
CA ARG A 214 7.41 1.47 1.94
C ARG A 214 6.41 2.23 1.09
N ILE A 215 5.44 1.56 0.46
CA ILE A 215 4.34 2.21 -0.27
C ILE A 215 3.58 3.13 0.70
N THR A 216 3.20 2.61 1.87
CA THR A 216 2.49 3.40 2.89
C THR A 216 3.31 4.60 3.35
N SER A 217 4.59 4.43 3.67
CA SER A 217 5.46 5.54 4.09
C SER A 217 5.64 6.60 3.00
N MET A 218 5.81 6.19 1.75
CA MET A 218 5.92 7.13 0.62
C MET A 218 4.60 7.88 0.38
N ALA A 219 3.47 7.18 0.47
CA ALA A 219 2.15 7.77 0.28
C ALA A 219 1.79 8.75 1.40
N GLN A 220 2.06 8.39 2.66
CA GLN A 220 1.91 9.29 3.81
C GLN A 220 2.75 10.56 3.65
N THR A 221 4.02 10.41 3.25
CA THR A 221 4.90 11.56 2.98
C THR A 221 4.35 12.43 1.83
N ALA A 222 3.63 11.81 0.88
CA ALA A 222 3.00 12.52 -0.21
C ALA A 222 1.62 13.11 0.13
N GLY A 223 1.03 12.80 1.29
CA GLY A 223 -0.35 13.16 1.62
C GLY A 223 -1.39 12.40 0.78
N VAL A 224 -1.05 11.20 0.33
CA VAL A 224 -1.90 10.35 -0.52
C VAL A 224 -2.34 9.11 0.25
N THR A 225 -3.63 8.81 0.21
CA THR A 225 -4.23 7.63 0.80
C THR A 225 -4.14 6.45 -0.18
N ILE A 226 -3.64 5.31 0.31
CA ILE A 226 -3.62 4.05 -0.45
C ILE A 226 -4.79 3.18 -0.03
N ILE A 227 -5.63 2.81 -0.99
CA ILE A 227 -6.79 1.94 -0.81
C ILE A 227 -6.44 0.58 -1.42
N ALA A 228 -6.42 -0.46 -0.59
CA ALA A 228 -6.29 -1.82 -1.08
C ALA A 228 -7.67 -2.34 -1.51
N VAL A 229 -7.75 -2.92 -2.71
CA VAL A 229 -8.98 -3.53 -3.22
C VAL A 229 -8.77 -5.02 -3.48
N ASP A 230 -9.79 -5.84 -3.23
CA ASP A 230 -9.75 -7.26 -3.60
C ASP A 230 -9.33 -7.41 -5.07
N PRO A 231 -8.31 -8.21 -5.40
CA PRO A 231 -7.91 -8.47 -6.78
C PRO A 231 -8.90 -9.31 -7.60
N ALA A 232 -9.92 -9.93 -7.00
CA ALA A 232 -10.77 -10.89 -7.68
C ALA A 232 -11.43 -10.31 -8.94
N TYR A 233 -11.16 -10.94 -10.09
CA TYR A 233 -11.76 -10.65 -11.40
C TYR A 233 -11.52 -9.24 -11.97
N THR A 234 -10.66 -8.40 -11.37
CA THR A 234 -10.34 -7.03 -11.85
C THR A 234 -9.84 -7.02 -13.28
N SER A 235 -8.89 -7.90 -13.62
CA SER A 235 -8.30 -7.95 -14.97
C SER A 235 -9.28 -8.48 -16.01
N GLN A 236 -10.09 -9.50 -15.66
CA GLN A 236 -11.07 -10.10 -16.57
C GLN A 236 -12.20 -9.11 -16.88
N TRP A 237 -12.78 -8.51 -15.84
CA TRP A 237 -13.87 -7.55 -16.01
C TRP A 237 -13.39 -6.23 -16.59
N GLY A 238 -12.16 -5.79 -16.29
CA GLY A 238 -11.50 -4.68 -16.97
C GLY A 238 -11.43 -4.92 -18.48
N ALA A 239 -10.88 -6.07 -18.89
CA ALA A 239 -10.81 -6.44 -20.30
C ALA A 239 -12.20 -6.51 -20.95
N GLN A 240 -13.18 -7.12 -20.29
CA GLN A 240 -14.52 -7.32 -20.81
C GLN A 240 -15.32 -6.02 -20.98
N HIS A 241 -15.30 -5.14 -19.97
CA HIS A 241 -16.20 -3.99 -19.91
C HIS A 241 -15.53 -2.65 -20.26
N TRP A 242 -14.21 -2.56 -20.23
CA TRP A 242 -13.50 -1.29 -20.37
C TRP A 242 -12.47 -1.27 -21.51
N GLN A 243 -11.86 -2.39 -21.87
CA GLN A 243 -10.84 -2.37 -22.93
C GLN A 243 -11.39 -1.95 -24.29
N LYS A 244 -12.47 -2.59 -24.78
CA LYS A 244 -13.07 -2.24 -26.08
C LYS A 244 -13.65 -0.81 -26.07
N PRO A 245 -14.46 -0.40 -25.08
CA PRO A 245 -15.08 0.94 -25.10
C PRO A 245 -14.09 2.09 -24.95
N LEU A 246 -12.95 1.87 -24.29
CA LEU A 246 -11.94 2.91 -24.12
C LEU A 246 -10.93 2.96 -25.27
N THR A 247 -10.89 1.92 -26.11
CA THR A 247 -10.09 1.90 -27.33
C THR A 247 -10.79 2.75 -28.41
N SER A 248 -10.08 3.75 -28.90
CA SER A 248 -10.53 4.60 -30.02
C SER A 248 -9.43 4.69 -31.09
N LYS A 249 -9.74 5.29 -32.23
CA LYS A 249 -8.76 5.54 -33.30
C LYS A 249 -7.51 6.27 -32.80
N ASN A 250 -7.66 7.12 -31.78
CA ASN A 250 -6.59 7.95 -31.22
C ASN A 250 -6.04 7.39 -29.89
N ARG A 251 -6.58 6.28 -29.36
CA ARG A 251 -6.17 5.72 -28.07
C ARG A 251 -6.27 4.20 -28.07
N LYS A 252 -5.12 3.51 -28.01
CA LYS A 252 -5.06 2.07 -27.81
C LYS A 252 -5.07 1.73 -26.33
N THR A 253 -6.17 1.16 -25.84
CA THR A 253 -6.30 0.72 -24.45
C THR A 253 -5.88 -0.73 -24.29
N THR A 254 -4.95 -1.01 -23.38
CA THR A 254 -4.56 -2.39 -23.07
C THR A 254 -5.43 -2.98 -21.95
N ARG A 255 -5.35 -4.30 -21.79
CA ARG A 255 -5.98 -5.01 -20.65
C ARG A 255 -5.55 -4.44 -19.29
N HIS A 256 -4.32 -3.95 -19.17
CA HIS A 256 -3.75 -3.42 -17.93
C HIS A 256 -4.30 -2.04 -17.61
N ASP A 257 -4.39 -1.19 -18.63
CA ASP A 257 -5.06 0.10 -18.53
C ASP A 257 -6.54 -0.11 -18.13
N ALA A 258 -7.21 -1.09 -18.73
CA ALA A 258 -8.60 -1.42 -18.41
C ALA A 258 -8.77 -2.02 -16.99
N ALA A 259 -7.80 -2.80 -16.52
CA ALA A 259 -7.76 -3.32 -15.14
C ALA A 259 -7.60 -2.19 -14.12
N ALA A 260 -6.77 -1.19 -14.41
CA ALA A 260 -6.63 0.00 -13.58
C ALA A 260 -7.97 0.72 -13.37
N VAL A 261 -8.81 0.80 -14.41
CA VAL A 261 -10.17 1.36 -14.27
C VAL A 261 -11.05 0.49 -13.37
N ALA A 262 -11.02 -0.83 -13.52
CA ALA A 262 -11.79 -1.72 -12.66
C ALA A 262 -11.38 -1.60 -11.18
N ILE A 263 -10.07 -1.48 -10.90
CA ILE A 263 -9.49 -1.27 -9.57
C ILE A 263 -9.96 0.06 -8.97
N GLY A 264 -9.85 1.16 -9.72
CA GLY A 264 -10.31 2.48 -9.26
C GLY A 264 -11.80 2.53 -8.96
N ARG A 265 -12.63 1.96 -9.83
CA ARG A 265 -14.08 1.88 -9.62
C ARG A 265 -14.43 1.08 -8.37
N ARG A 266 -13.75 -0.05 -8.15
CA ARG A 266 -13.95 -0.87 -6.96
C ARG A 266 -13.61 -0.10 -5.68
N ALA A 267 -12.51 0.65 -5.65
CA ALA A 267 -12.15 1.48 -4.49
C ALA A 267 -13.18 2.57 -4.19
N GLN A 268 -13.86 3.08 -5.21
CA GLN A 268 -14.92 4.07 -5.08
C GLN A 268 -16.30 3.48 -4.74
N GLY A 269 -16.40 2.15 -4.61
CA GLY A 269 -17.68 1.46 -4.39
C GLY A 269 -18.57 1.37 -5.64
N HIS A 270 -18.05 1.70 -6.83
CA HIS A 270 -18.80 1.65 -8.08
C HIS A 270 -18.79 0.24 -8.69
N PRO A 271 -19.90 -0.23 -9.29
CA PRO A 271 -19.91 -1.47 -10.07
C PRO A 271 -18.88 -1.40 -11.20
N ILE A 272 -18.07 -2.46 -11.35
CA ILE A 272 -17.08 -2.54 -12.43
C ILE A 272 -17.77 -2.64 -13.79
N ARG A 273 -18.95 -3.26 -13.86
CA ARG A 273 -19.72 -3.32 -15.10
C ARG A 273 -20.08 -1.90 -15.52
N ARG A 274 -19.69 -1.52 -16.74
CA ARG A 274 -20.22 -0.32 -17.39
C ARG A 274 -21.71 -0.57 -17.63
N ARG A 275 -22.58 0.41 -17.35
CA ARG A 275 -23.99 0.33 -17.76
C ARG A 275 -24.00 0.14 -19.28
N THR A 276 -24.52 -0.98 -19.73
CA THR A 276 -24.77 -1.21 -21.16
C THR A 276 -25.81 -0.17 -21.57
N THR A 277 -25.53 0.61 -22.61
CA THR A 277 -26.59 1.40 -23.26
C THR A 277 -27.71 0.41 -23.60
N PRO A 278 -28.98 0.70 -23.26
CA PRO A 278 -30.08 -0.16 -23.69
C PRO A 278 -29.91 -0.48 -25.18
N PRO A 279 -30.21 -1.70 -25.64
CA PRO A 279 -30.28 -1.98 -27.07
C PRO A 279 -31.06 -0.83 -27.73
N PRO A 280 -30.61 -0.30 -28.89
CA PRO A 280 -31.40 0.67 -29.62
C PRO A 280 -32.81 0.10 -29.73
N ALA A 281 -33.83 0.86 -29.28
CA ALA A 281 -35.21 0.41 -29.38
C ALA A 281 -35.42 0.00 -30.84
N HIS A 282 -35.66 -1.29 -31.06
CA HIS A 282 -36.04 -1.76 -32.39
C HIS A 282 -37.29 -0.96 -32.74
N ARG A 283 -37.27 -0.24 -33.86
CA ARG A 283 -38.43 0.51 -34.35
C ARG A 283 -39.46 -0.47 -34.88
N SER A 284 -40.09 -1.24 -34.00
CA SER A 284 -41.36 -1.94 -34.20
C SER A 284 -41.75 -2.55 -32.85
N ASP A 285 -42.87 -2.08 -32.32
CA ASP A 285 -43.74 -2.73 -31.35
C ASP A 285 -43.16 -3.09 -29.98
N GLU A 286 -43.40 -2.18 -29.02
CA GLU A 286 -44.00 -2.53 -27.72
C GLU A 286 -44.25 -1.22 -26.94
N GLN A 287 -45.27 -0.46 -27.36
CA GLN A 287 -46.00 0.38 -26.41
C GLN A 287 -46.84 -0.54 -25.54
N GLY A 288 -46.23 -1.07 -24.49
CA GLY A 288 -46.90 -1.72 -23.38
C GLY A 288 -46.48 -1.01 -22.11
N HIS A 289 -47.34 -0.11 -21.60
CA HIS A 289 -47.14 0.52 -20.31
C HIS A 289 -46.93 -0.54 -19.21
N ARG A 290 -45.70 -0.67 -18.71
CA ARG A 290 -45.43 -1.18 -17.35
C ARG A 290 -44.52 -0.21 -16.63
N ILE A 291 -45.14 0.61 -15.80
CA ILE A 291 -44.48 1.30 -14.70
C ILE A 291 -44.05 0.20 -13.72
N ALA A 292 -42.77 -0.18 -13.75
CA ALA A 292 -42.12 -0.86 -12.64
C ALA A 292 -41.14 0.13 -12.01
N GLN A 293 -41.68 1.02 -11.16
CA GLN A 293 -40.86 1.70 -10.17
C GLN A 293 -40.47 0.68 -9.10
N ALA A 294 -39.17 0.47 -8.92
CA ALA A 294 -38.64 -0.11 -7.70
C ALA A 294 -37.35 0.63 -7.34
N GLY A 295 -37.49 1.61 -6.43
CA GLY A 295 -36.36 2.21 -5.72
C GLY A 295 -35.90 1.29 -4.57
N PRO A 296 -34.67 1.47 -4.05
CA PRO A 296 -34.14 0.65 -2.97
C PRO A 296 -34.69 1.11 -1.62
N GLY A 297 -35.51 0.28 -0.97
CA GLY A 297 -36.01 0.51 0.39
C GLY A 297 -35.53 -0.59 1.35
N THR A 298 -34.72 -0.18 2.33
CA THR A 298 -34.32 -0.92 3.53
C THR A 298 -35.51 -1.40 4.38
N PRO A 299 -35.42 -2.57 5.04
CA PRO A 299 -36.18 -2.83 6.26
C PRO A 299 -35.25 -2.82 7.49
N SER A 300 -35.57 -1.98 8.47
CA SER A 300 -34.97 -2.02 9.81
C SER A 300 -36.06 -2.27 10.87
N ALA A 301 -35.68 -3.05 11.88
CA ALA A 301 -36.18 -3.12 13.26
C ALA A 301 -37.48 -3.92 13.61
N ARG A 302 -37.24 -5.15 14.12
CA ARG A 302 -37.40 -5.64 15.51
C ARG A 302 -38.81 -5.73 16.16
N GLU A 303 -39.28 -6.98 16.29
CA GLU A 303 -39.89 -7.74 17.44
C GLU A 303 -40.97 -7.12 18.35
N PRO A 304 -41.96 -7.92 18.84
CA PRO A 304 -41.75 -8.80 20.01
C PRO A 304 -42.28 -10.25 19.88
N ALA A 305 -41.57 -11.19 20.51
CA ALA A 305 -41.97 -12.59 20.73
C ALA A 305 -43.08 -12.72 21.80
N PRO A 306 -43.77 -13.89 21.86
CA PRO A 306 -43.54 -14.74 23.04
C PRO A 306 -43.56 -16.28 22.82
N VAL A 307 -42.61 -16.93 23.52
CA VAL A 307 -42.62 -18.22 24.27
C VAL A 307 -42.81 -19.59 23.56
N PRO A 308 -41.93 -20.60 23.82
CA PRO A 308 -41.98 -21.95 23.22
C PRO A 308 -42.57 -23.04 24.15
N PRO A 309 -42.84 -24.25 23.62
CA PRO A 309 -42.53 -25.46 24.39
C PRO A 309 -41.82 -26.57 23.57
N ASP A 310 -40.64 -26.94 24.10
CA ASP A 310 -40.01 -28.26 24.29
C ASP A 310 -39.84 -29.33 23.17
N PRO A 311 -38.78 -30.19 23.29
CA PRO A 311 -38.22 -30.98 22.20
C PRO A 311 -38.82 -32.39 22.15
N ARG A 312 -38.83 -32.97 20.95
CA ARG A 312 -39.00 -34.42 20.78
C ARG A 312 -37.93 -35.02 19.87
N THR A 313 -37.14 -35.86 20.51
CA THR A 313 -36.29 -36.94 20.03
C THR A 313 -36.99 -37.85 19.01
N ARG A 314 -36.34 -38.18 17.89
CA ARG A 314 -36.16 -39.57 17.42
C ARG A 314 -35.28 -39.75 16.17
N SER A 315 -34.21 -40.54 16.38
CA SER A 315 -33.71 -41.68 15.58
C SER A 315 -33.50 -41.59 14.05
N ALA A 316 -32.21 -41.70 13.70
CA ALA A 316 -31.55 -42.51 12.65
C ALA A 316 -32.38 -43.34 11.65
N ARG A 317 -32.03 -43.27 10.35
CA ARG A 317 -31.18 -44.28 9.67
C ARG A 317 -30.82 -43.92 8.20
N THR A 318 -29.66 -44.47 7.83
CA THR A 318 -28.98 -44.72 6.54
C THR A 318 -29.80 -44.92 5.26
N GLY A 319 -29.24 -44.51 4.12
CA GLY A 319 -29.61 -45.00 2.78
C GLY A 319 -28.75 -44.41 1.65
N TYR A 320 -28.16 -45.29 0.83
CA TYR A 320 -27.22 -45.05 -0.26
C TYR A 320 -27.79 -44.30 -1.49
N GLY A 321 -26.89 -43.62 -2.21
CA GLY A 321 -26.79 -43.72 -3.67
C GLY A 321 -27.38 -42.57 -4.51
N ALA A 322 -26.51 -41.83 -5.21
CA ALA A 322 -26.56 -41.62 -6.67
C ALA A 322 -25.63 -40.48 -7.10
N HIS A 323 -24.68 -40.79 -7.97
CA HIS A 323 -24.02 -39.81 -8.81
C HIS A 323 -25.02 -39.23 -9.81
N ALA A 324 -25.25 -37.93 -9.75
CA ALA A 324 -25.78 -37.14 -10.85
C ALA A 324 -24.96 -35.84 -10.89
N GLY A 325 -24.24 -35.65 -12.00
CA GLY A 325 -23.58 -34.38 -12.26
C GLY A 325 -24.63 -33.33 -12.54
N ASP A 326 -24.45 -32.15 -11.96
CA ASP A 326 -25.14 -30.97 -12.45
C ASP A 326 -24.19 -29.77 -12.48
N GLN A 327 -24.17 -29.16 -13.66
CA GLN A 327 -23.50 -27.92 -13.95
C GLN A 327 -24.39 -26.77 -13.47
N CYS A 328 -23.85 -25.54 -13.50
CA CYS A 328 -24.53 -24.28 -13.18
C CYS A 328 -24.71 -23.94 -11.68
N ALA A 329 -23.89 -23.00 -11.22
CA ALA A 329 -24.34 -21.61 -10.99
C ALA A 329 -23.35 -20.89 -10.06
N GLN A 330 -22.23 -20.39 -10.61
CA GLN A 330 -21.42 -19.37 -9.93
C GLN A 330 -22.07 -17.99 -10.11
N HIS A 331 -23.20 -17.80 -9.44
CA HIS A 331 -23.82 -16.49 -9.23
C HIS A 331 -23.58 -16.07 -7.78
N ARG A 332 -22.41 -15.49 -7.50
CA ARG A 332 -22.20 -14.62 -6.33
C ARG A 332 -21.94 -13.22 -6.82
N SER A 333 -23.03 -12.52 -7.13
CA SER A 333 -23.08 -11.08 -7.27
C SER A 333 -23.64 -10.50 -5.98
N GLY A 334 -22.77 -9.94 -5.13
CA GLY A 334 -23.20 -9.13 -3.99
C GLY A 334 -22.33 -9.27 -2.75
N HIS A 335 -21.39 -8.34 -2.57
CA HIS A 335 -21.28 -7.42 -1.42
C HIS A 335 -19.90 -6.75 -1.43
N ALA A 336 -19.87 -5.47 -1.05
CA ALA A 336 -18.63 -4.77 -0.71
C ALA A 336 -18.01 -5.46 0.51
N ILE A 337 -16.90 -6.16 0.30
CA ILE A 337 -16.01 -6.53 1.38
C ILE A 337 -15.30 -5.24 1.80
N GLU A 338 -15.23 -5.00 3.10
CA GLU A 338 -14.64 -3.81 3.71
C GLU A 338 -13.31 -3.41 3.04
N HIS A 339 -13.25 -2.19 2.53
CA HIS A 339 -12.01 -1.65 1.96
C HIS A 339 -11.00 -1.43 3.07
N VAL A 340 -9.84 -2.09 2.97
CA VAL A 340 -8.76 -1.87 3.93
C VAL A 340 -7.93 -0.68 3.49
N GLN A 341 -8.02 0.40 4.24
CA GLN A 341 -7.05 1.49 4.14
C GLN A 341 -5.71 1.00 4.69
N LEU A 342 -4.65 1.04 3.88
CA LEU A 342 -3.34 0.55 4.29
C LEU A 342 -2.69 1.55 5.25
N MET A 343 -2.81 1.25 6.55
CA MET A 343 -2.19 2.02 7.63
C MET A 343 -0.89 1.37 8.11
N LEU A 344 0.04 2.18 8.62
CA LEU A 344 1.10 1.69 9.48
C LEU A 344 0.46 1.34 10.83
N SER A 345 0.49 0.06 11.22
CA SER A 345 0.23 -0.31 12.62
C SER A 345 1.42 0.21 13.47
N PRO A 346 1.18 0.71 14.68
CA PRO A 346 2.23 1.25 15.55
C PRO A 346 3.31 0.22 15.90
#